data_AF-A0A952P8A0-F1
#
_entry.id   AF-A0A952P8A0-F1
#
_cell.length_a   1.000
_cell.length_b   1.000
_cell.length_c   1.000
_cell.angle_alpha   90.00
_cell.angle_beta   90.00
_cell.angle_gamma   90.00
#
_symmetry.space_group_name_H-M   'P 1'
#
loop_
_entity.id
_entity.type
_entity.pdbx_description
1 polymer ?
#
loop_
_entity_poly.entity_id
_entity_poly.type
_entity_poly.pdbx_seq_one_letter_code
_entity_poly.pdbx_strand_id
1 'polypeptide(L)'
;MPTSTDKKIILTGSPFAWIHKIENEDLSELWKFNNLQSSTYKILKPGSSSQGSENIDINRADGAIWRFPKTNLILSGEDESDITPADASSDASNKGEITLVINEAPIESNSWTAFIKQLKDNMDAKFLITIGTGYSHKARTDATLRKPDGFIHMIGKVNNDLEQQLNNSPASITITFVSYKNSGLEATDLTAVSLFTAITWKLGGTGKDIEGIKPPDLLSTDAERLLTGDVVVITNITYS
;
A
#
# COMPACT_ATOMS: atom_id res chain seq x y z
N MET A 1 -37.24 -0.04 20.28
CA MET A 1 -36.22 -0.81 19.53
C MET A 1 -34.86 -0.37 20.03
N PRO A 2 -33.98 -1.27 20.51
CA PRO A 2 -32.63 -0.87 20.85
C PRO A 2 -31.87 -0.61 19.54
N THR A 3 -31.35 0.60 19.38
CA THR A 3 -30.40 0.93 18.32
C THR A 3 -29.08 0.25 18.63
N SER A 4 -28.84 -0.91 18.03
CA SER A 4 -27.50 -1.51 17.95
C SER A 4 -26.59 -0.49 17.29
N THR A 5 -25.65 0.08 18.04
CA THR A 5 -24.60 0.93 17.48
C THR A 5 -23.30 0.14 17.55
N ASP A 6 -23.04 -0.64 16.51
CA ASP A 6 -21.84 -1.45 16.37
C ASP A 6 -20.62 -0.56 16.04
N LYS A 7 -20.05 0.09 17.07
CA LYS A 7 -18.78 0.82 16.93
C LYS A 7 -17.62 -0.10 17.25
N LYS A 8 -17.12 -0.81 16.24
CA LYS A 8 -15.83 -1.52 16.34
C LYS A 8 -14.70 -0.54 16.00
N ILE A 9 -13.83 -0.30 16.98
CA ILE A 9 -12.61 0.48 16.79
C ILE A 9 -11.51 -0.51 16.38
N ILE A 10 -10.81 -0.21 15.28
CA ILE A 10 -9.58 -0.94 14.90
C ILE A 10 -8.55 -0.62 15.99
N LEU A 11 -8.07 -1.64 16.69
CA LEU A 11 -7.17 -1.43 17.83
C LEU A 11 -5.70 -1.65 17.48
N THR A 12 -5.40 -2.41 16.43
CA THR A 12 -4.02 -2.77 16.08
C THR A 12 -3.93 -3.11 14.60
N GLY A 13 -2.82 -2.72 13.96
CA GLY A 13 -2.53 -3.05 12.56
C GLY A 13 -2.22 -4.54 12.36
N SER A 14 -2.24 -4.97 11.11
CA SER A 14 -1.99 -6.35 10.69
C SER A 14 -0.74 -6.39 9.80
N PRO A 15 0.48 -6.50 10.38
CA PRO A 15 1.73 -6.29 9.68
C PRO A 15 2.12 -7.53 8.85
N PHE A 16 1.38 -7.75 7.78
CA PHE A 16 1.65 -8.73 6.72
C PHE A 16 1.20 -8.16 5.39
N ALA A 17 1.74 -8.69 4.29
CA ALA A 17 1.40 -8.25 2.95
C ALA A 17 1.58 -9.35 1.90
N TRP A 18 0.82 -9.25 0.83
CA TRP A 18 1.08 -9.92 -0.45
C TRP A 18 1.46 -8.86 -1.47
N ILE A 19 2.47 -9.17 -2.27
CA ILE A 19 2.92 -8.34 -3.37
C ILE A 19 3.02 -9.22 -4.61
N HIS A 20 2.23 -8.87 -5.62
CA HIS A 20 2.29 -9.48 -6.93
C HIS A 20 2.98 -8.53 -7.89
N LYS A 21 3.91 -9.04 -8.69
CA LYS A 21 4.52 -8.29 -9.78
C LYS A 21 3.57 -8.28 -10.97
N ILE A 22 3.46 -7.12 -11.61
CA ILE A 22 2.76 -6.96 -12.87
C ILE A 22 3.80 -6.72 -13.97
N GLU A 23 3.91 -7.65 -14.91
CA GLU A 23 4.86 -7.59 -16.02
C GLU A 23 4.28 -8.29 -17.24
N ASN A 24 4.41 -7.68 -18.42
CA ASN A 24 3.93 -8.25 -19.69
C ASN A 24 2.48 -8.75 -19.64
N GLU A 25 1.58 -7.95 -19.04
CA GLU A 25 0.15 -8.28 -18.94
C GLU A 25 -0.13 -9.54 -18.10
N ASP A 26 0.83 -9.96 -17.27
CA ASP A 26 0.69 -11.08 -16.34
C ASP A 26 0.89 -10.63 -14.89
N LEU A 27 0.25 -11.35 -13.98
CA LEU A 27 0.23 -11.10 -12.55
C LEU A 27 0.81 -12.30 -11.82
N SER A 28 2.01 -12.13 -11.27
CA SER A 28 2.72 -13.21 -10.56
C SER A 28 2.93 -12.86 -9.09
N GLU A 29 2.65 -13.80 -8.19
CA GLU A 29 2.93 -13.61 -6.75
C GLU A 29 4.45 -13.56 -6.56
N LEU A 30 4.97 -12.42 -6.08
CA LEU A 30 6.41 -12.19 -5.96
C LEU A 30 6.86 -12.30 -4.49
N TRP A 31 6.18 -11.59 -3.59
CA TRP A 31 6.56 -11.53 -2.18
C TRP A 31 5.37 -11.74 -1.27
N LYS A 32 5.60 -12.52 -0.22
CA LYS A 32 4.69 -12.65 0.93
C LYS A 32 5.44 -12.33 2.19
N PHE A 33 4.89 -11.43 2.98
CA PHE A 33 5.43 -11.06 4.28
C PHE A 33 4.43 -11.47 5.35
N ASN A 34 4.86 -12.32 6.28
CA ASN A 34 4.05 -12.73 7.43
C ASN A 34 4.48 -12.07 8.74
N ASN A 35 5.48 -11.19 8.70
CA ASN A 35 6.07 -10.56 9.87
C ASN A 35 6.74 -9.23 9.47
N LEU A 36 5.93 -8.26 9.06
CA LEU A 36 6.42 -6.89 8.84
C LEU A 36 6.62 -6.20 10.20
N GLN A 37 7.46 -5.17 10.22
CA GLN A 37 7.56 -4.28 11.36
C GLN A 37 6.32 -3.38 11.41
N SER A 38 5.88 -2.91 10.24
CA SER A 38 4.60 -2.21 10.08
C SER A 38 4.10 -2.27 8.65
N SER A 39 2.79 -2.14 8.51
CA SER A 39 2.08 -1.90 7.25
C SER A 39 1.08 -0.78 7.47
N THR A 40 1.23 0.33 6.75
CA THR A 40 0.34 1.48 6.84
C THR A 40 -0.21 1.83 5.48
N TYR A 41 -1.37 2.47 5.46
CA TYR A 41 -1.98 2.97 4.24
C TYR A 41 -2.55 4.35 4.48
N LYS A 42 -2.66 5.12 3.40
CA LYS A 42 -3.27 6.43 3.36
C LYS A 42 -4.15 6.51 2.13
N ILE A 43 -5.42 6.83 2.32
CA ILE A 43 -6.32 7.16 1.22
C ILE A 43 -6.29 8.68 1.09
N LEU A 44 -5.85 9.15 -0.08
CA LEU A 44 -5.74 10.57 -0.37
C LEU A 44 -7.12 11.12 -0.73
N LYS A 45 -7.41 12.35 -0.29
CA LYS A 45 -8.65 13.00 -0.70
C LYS A 45 -8.56 13.34 -2.19
N PRO A 46 -9.68 13.29 -2.94
CA PRO A 46 -9.71 13.79 -4.31
C PRO A 46 -9.14 15.23 -4.36
N GLY A 47 -8.16 15.46 -5.23
CA GLY A 47 -7.49 16.77 -5.37
C GLY A 47 -6.34 17.03 -4.38
N SER A 48 -6.04 16.10 -3.47
CA SER A 48 -4.77 16.10 -2.73
C SER A 48 -3.75 15.21 -3.43
N SER A 49 -3.23 15.65 -4.57
CA SER A 49 -1.82 15.34 -4.86
C SER A 49 -1.01 15.86 -3.67
N SER A 50 0.11 15.22 -3.34
CA SER A 50 0.97 15.64 -2.23
C SER A 50 1.56 17.04 -2.51
N GLN A 51 0.75 18.08 -2.43
CA GLN A 51 1.20 19.44 -2.27
C GLN A 51 1.93 19.45 -0.93
N GLY A 52 3.25 19.66 -0.99
CA GLY A 52 4.04 19.95 0.19
C GLY A 52 3.27 20.92 1.07
N SER A 53 3.27 20.71 2.39
CA SER A 53 2.40 21.42 3.33
C SER A 53 2.70 22.93 3.47
N GLU A 54 3.39 23.51 2.50
CA GLU A 54 3.70 24.92 2.40
C GLU A 54 2.65 25.60 1.53
N ASN A 55 1.96 26.58 2.11
CA ASN A 55 1.09 27.46 1.35
C ASN A 55 1.77 28.82 1.20
N ILE A 56 1.50 29.49 0.09
CA ILE A 56 1.78 30.91 -0.08
C ILE A 56 0.55 31.67 0.41
N ASP A 57 0.73 32.45 1.46
CA ASP A 57 -0.30 33.32 2.02
C ASP A 57 -0.08 34.74 1.47
N ILE A 58 -1.05 35.26 0.71
CA ILE A 58 -1.07 36.64 0.23
C ILE A 58 -2.03 37.43 1.12
N ASN A 59 -1.47 38.37 1.90
CA ASN A 59 -2.26 39.24 2.76
C ASN A 59 -2.89 40.36 1.93
N ARG A 60 -4.22 40.47 1.99
CA ARG A 60 -4.96 41.61 1.44
C ARG A 60 -4.92 42.80 2.40
N ALA A 61 -5.17 43.98 1.86
CA ALA A 61 -5.20 45.24 2.61
C ALA A 61 -6.32 45.30 3.69
N ASP A 62 -7.31 44.41 3.62
CA ASP A 62 -8.40 44.25 4.59
C ASP A 62 -8.08 43.21 5.69
N GLY A 63 -6.87 42.65 5.71
CA GLY A 63 -6.44 41.63 6.66
C GLY A 63 -6.92 40.21 6.30
N ALA A 64 -7.60 40.02 5.16
CA ALA A 64 -7.93 38.69 4.67
C ALA A 64 -6.69 38.00 4.08
N ILE A 65 -6.53 36.70 4.35
CA ILE A 65 -5.43 35.90 3.83
C ILE A 65 -5.93 35.07 2.65
N TRP A 66 -5.34 35.27 1.48
CA TRP A 66 -5.52 34.40 0.32
C TRP A 66 -4.45 33.32 0.32
N ARG A 67 -4.88 32.07 0.46
CA ARG A 67 -3.99 30.92 0.58
C ARG A 67 -3.93 30.16 -0.73
N PHE A 68 -2.75 30.05 -1.31
CA PHE A 68 -2.48 29.24 -2.50
C PHE A 68 -1.51 28.11 -2.13
N PRO A 69 -1.69 26.90 -2.68
CA PRO A 69 -0.69 25.85 -2.51
C PRO A 69 0.62 26.25 -3.18
N LYS A 70 1.75 26.05 -2.48
CA LYS A 70 3.07 26.36 -3.03
C LYS A 70 3.48 25.25 -4.00
N THR A 71 3.79 25.62 -5.23
CA THR A 71 4.50 24.74 -6.18
C THR A 71 6.00 25.04 -6.06
N ASN A 72 6.79 24.05 -5.65
CA ASN A 72 8.25 24.15 -5.68
C ASN A 72 8.73 23.66 -7.05
N LEU A 73 9.18 24.58 -7.88
CA LEU A 73 9.89 24.27 -9.12
C LEU A 73 11.35 23.96 -8.77
N ILE A 74 11.85 22.79 -9.15
CA ILE A 74 13.28 22.48 -9.14
C ILE A 74 13.80 22.79 -10.55
N LEU A 75 14.70 23.76 -10.67
CA LEU A 75 15.27 24.14 -11.96
C LEU A 75 16.67 23.54 -12.12
N SER A 76 16.99 23.08 -13.33
CA SER A 76 18.31 22.65 -13.74
C SER A 76 19.29 23.81 -13.69
N GLY A 77 20.48 23.58 -13.14
CA GLY A 77 21.53 24.60 -13.06
C GLY A 77 22.27 24.86 -14.38
N GLU A 78 21.99 24.09 -15.44
CA GLU A 78 22.68 24.21 -16.73
C GLU A 78 21.88 25.02 -17.77
N ASP A 79 20.55 24.86 -17.78
CA ASP A 79 19.67 25.42 -18.80
C ASP A 79 18.39 26.03 -18.23
N GLU A 80 18.26 26.13 -16.90
CA GLU A 80 17.07 26.62 -16.19
C GLU A 80 15.78 25.87 -16.57
N SER A 81 15.92 24.66 -17.14
CA SER A 81 14.78 23.79 -17.41
C SER A 81 14.15 23.30 -16.11
N ASP A 82 12.84 23.14 -16.13
CA ASP A 82 12.12 22.52 -15.01
C ASP A 82 12.49 21.03 -14.92
N ILE A 83 13.20 20.67 -13.85
CA ILE A 83 13.57 19.29 -13.47
C ILE A 83 12.81 18.84 -12.23
N THR A 84 11.72 19.52 -11.86
CA THR A 84 10.82 19.05 -10.82
C THR A 84 10.44 17.61 -11.17
N PRO A 85 10.68 16.61 -10.27
CA PRO A 85 10.29 15.24 -10.52
C PRO A 85 8.84 15.24 -10.97
N ALA A 86 8.58 14.75 -12.18
CA ALA A 86 7.28 14.89 -12.81
C ALA A 86 6.17 14.42 -11.86
N ASP A 87 5.30 15.33 -11.44
CA ASP A 87 3.94 14.90 -11.19
C ASP A 87 3.44 14.32 -12.51
N ALA A 88 3.09 13.04 -12.49
CA ALA A 88 2.41 12.30 -13.54
C ALA A 88 3.25 11.79 -14.74
N SER A 89 3.68 10.53 -14.64
CA SER A 89 3.19 9.59 -15.67
C SER A 89 1.67 9.68 -15.74
N SER A 90 1.06 9.68 -16.93
CA SER A 90 -0.40 9.73 -17.12
C SER A 90 -1.17 8.67 -16.31
N ASP A 91 -0.46 7.63 -15.90
CA ASP A 91 -0.97 6.50 -15.14
C ASP A 91 -0.94 6.71 -13.61
N ALA A 92 -0.12 7.62 -13.06
CA ALA A 92 -0.11 7.88 -11.62
C ALA A 92 -1.47 8.42 -11.18
N SER A 93 -2.18 7.70 -10.30
CA SER A 93 -3.53 8.10 -9.87
C SER A 93 -3.52 8.93 -8.60
N ASN A 94 -2.48 8.80 -7.75
CA ASN A 94 -2.31 9.55 -6.50
C ASN A 94 -3.56 9.55 -5.60
N LYS A 95 -4.29 8.43 -5.57
CA LYS A 95 -5.50 8.19 -4.76
C LYS A 95 -5.17 7.49 -3.44
N GLY A 96 -4.02 6.86 -3.34
CA GLY A 96 -3.55 6.33 -2.06
C GLY A 96 -2.08 5.92 -2.06
N GLU A 97 -1.61 5.64 -0.85
CA GLU A 97 -0.25 5.22 -0.55
C GLU A 97 -0.30 4.02 0.39
N ILE A 98 0.59 3.04 0.17
CA ILE A 98 0.83 1.93 1.10
C ILE A 98 2.31 1.95 1.44
N THR A 99 2.63 2.00 2.73
CA THR A 99 4.01 1.92 3.22
C THR A 99 4.21 0.63 4.00
N LEU A 100 5.23 -0.13 3.62
CA LEU A 100 5.65 -1.35 4.29
C LEU A 100 7.03 -1.12 4.91
N VAL A 101 7.17 -1.45 6.19
CA VAL A 101 8.47 -1.50 6.86
C VAL A 101 8.84 -2.95 7.05
N ILE A 102 9.83 -3.39 6.29
CA ILE A 102 10.25 -4.78 6.14
C ILE A 102 11.51 -5.00 6.97
N ASN A 103 11.48 -5.95 7.89
CA ASN A 103 12.57 -6.32 8.79
C ASN A 103 13.01 -7.78 8.63
N GLU A 104 12.34 -8.54 7.78
CA GLU A 104 12.60 -9.96 7.51
C GLU A 104 12.36 -10.21 6.02
N ALA A 105 13.12 -11.15 5.45
CA ALA A 105 12.93 -11.55 4.05
C ALA A 105 11.51 -12.10 3.84
N PRO A 106 10.93 -11.95 2.63
CA PRO A 106 9.65 -12.58 2.32
C PRO A 106 9.77 -14.09 2.42
N ILE A 107 8.64 -14.77 2.69
CA ILE A 107 8.57 -16.20 2.99
C ILE A 107 9.29 -17.07 1.95
N GLU A 108 9.26 -16.65 0.69
CA GLU A 108 9.83 -17.42 -0.43
C GLU A 108 11.30 -17.09 -0.73
N SER A 109 11.85 -16.04 -0.09
CA SER A 109 13.25 -15.68 -0.30
C SER A 109 14.17 -16.49 0.60
N ASN A 110 15.23 -17.04 0.01
CA ASN A 110 16.24 -17.81 0.73
C ASN A 110 17.06 -16.97 1.72
N SER A 111 17.15 -15.64 1.53
CA SER A 111 17.89 -14.76 2.41
C SER A 111 17.48 -13.29 2.29
N TRP A 112 17.87 -12.47 3.29
CA TRP A 112 17.69 -11.02 3.25
C TRP A 112 18.42 -10.37 2.08
N THR A 113 19.66 -10.81 1.80
CA THR A 113 20.44 -10.31 0.67
C THR A 113 19.82 -10.67 -0.68
N ALA A 114 19.27 -11.88 -0.81
CA ALA A 114 18.56 -12.28 -2.03
C ALA A 114 17.32 -11.40 -2.26
N PHE A 115 16.58 -11.08 -1.19
CA PHE A 115 15.47 -10.15 -1.25
C PHE A 115 15.90 -8.74 -1.67
N ILE A 116 16.96 -8.19 -1.07
CA ILE A 116 17.51 -6.88 -1.47
C ILE A 116 17.85 -6.85 -2.95
N LYS A 117 18.47 -7.91 -3.47
CA LYS A 117 18.77 -8.02 -4.90
C LYS A 117 17.51 -8.02 -5.75
N GLN A 118 16.53 -8.87 -5.42
CA GLN A 118 15.24 -8.90 -6.12
C GLN A 118 14.54 -7.54 -6.09
N LEU A 119 14.61 -6.82 -4.97
CA LEU A 119 14.01 -5.49 -4.86
C LEU A 119 14.70 -4.49 -5.80
N LYS A 120 16.03 -4.50 -5.89
CA LYS A 120 16.78 -3.69 -6.87
C LYS A 120 16.39 -4.03 -8.30
N ASP A 121 16.30 -5.32 -8.62
CA ASP A 121 15.98 -5.79 -9.97
C ASP A 121 14.54 -5.45 -10.41
N ASN A 122 13.64 -5.13 -9.46
CA ASN A 122 12.22 -4.85 -9.73
C ASN A 122 11.76 -3.44 -9.29
N MET A 123 12.69 -2.51 -9.01
CA MET A 123 12.36 -1.21 -8.43
C MET A 123 11.37 -0.39 -9.27
N ASP A 124 11.45 -0.50 -10.61
CA ASP A 124 10.62 0.25 -11.55
C ASP A 124 9.31 -0.46 -11.96
N ALA A 125 9.07 -1.68 -11.46
CA ALA A 125 7.91 -2.49 -11.82
C ALA A 125 6.61 -1.94 -11.21
N LYS A 126 5.47 -2.34 -11.79
CA LYS A 126 4.14 -2.15 -11.18
C LYS A 126 3.84 -3.37 -10.31
N PHE A 127 3.19 -3.14 -9.18
CA PHE A 127 2.84 -4.18 -8.23
C PHE A 127 1.37 -4.09 -7.86
N LEU A 128 0.72 -5.23 -7.63
CA LEU A 128 -0.50 -5.30 -6.83
C LEU A 128 -0.08 -5.56 -5.38
N ILE A 129 -0.37 -4.61 -4.50
CA ILE A 129 -0.07 -4.68 -3.08
C ILE A 129 -1.36 -4.94 -2.31
N THR A 130 -1.34 -5.95 -1.46
CA THR A 130 -2.46 -6.28 -0.57
C THR A 130 -2.01 -6.34 0.88
N ILE A 131 -2.66 -5.59 1.77
CA ILE A 131 -2.38 -5.57 3.23
C ILE A 131 -3.65 -5.78 4.04
N GLY A 132 -3.52 -6.23 5.30
CA GLY A 132 -4.63 -6.27 6.24
C GLY A 132 -4.91 -4.89 6.87
N THR A 133 -6.19 -4.53 7.06
CA THR A 133 -6.61 -3.25 7.66
C THR A 133 -6.36 -3.15 9.17
N GLY A 134 -6.08 -4.27 9.82
CA GLY A 134 -6.00 -4.40 11.28
C GLY A 134 -7.10 -5.29 11.85
N TYR A 135 -7.22 -5.37 13.17
CA TYR A 135 -8.22 -6.21 13.83
C TYR A 135 -8.83 -5.52 15.06
N SER A 136 -10.12 -5.80 15.30
CA SER A 136 -10.89 -5.25 16.41
C SER A 136 -10.50 -5.83 17.77
N HIS A 137 -10.97 -5.19 18.86
CA HIS A 137 -10.82 -5.74 20.22
C HIS A 137 -11.32 -7.19 20.32
N LYS A 138 -12.47 -7.48 19.71
CA LYS A 138 -13.09 -8.80 19.77
C LYS A 138 -12.23 -9.84 19.06
N ALA A 139 -11.73 -9.51 17.87
CA ALA A 139 -10.77 -10.33 17.13
C ALA A 139 -9.47 -10.57 17.92
N ARG A 140 -9.02 -9.60 18.72
CA ARG A 140 -7.83 -9.77 19.58
C ARG A 140 -8.04 -10.80 20.68
N THR A 141 -9.18 -10.72 21.37
CA THR A 141 -9.44 -11.52 22.58
C THR A 141 -9.97 -12.91 22.29
N ASP A 142 -10.70 -13.08 21.18
CA ASP A 142 -11.28 -14.36 20.78
C ASP A 142 -10.36 -15.09 19.79
N ALA A 143 -9.81 -16.23 20.20
CA ALA A 143 -8.88 -17.01 19.39
C ALA A 143 -9.48 -17.49 18.06
N THR A 144 -10.81 -17.63 17.97
CA THR A 144 -11.51 -18.05 16.74
C THR A 144 -11.70 -16.90 15.75
N LEU A 145 -11.58 -15.65 16.21
CA LEU A 145 -11.80 -14.43 15.43
C LEU A 145 -10.51 -13.64 15.19
N ARG A 146 -9.34 -14.19 15.53
CA ARG A 146 -8.02 -13.59 15.33
C ARG A 146 -7.67 -13.52 13.84
N LYS A 147 -8.36 -12.68 13.09
CA LYS A 147 -8.11 -12.42 11.67
C LYS A 147 -8.23 -10.90 11.43
N PRO A 148 -7.63 -10.37 10.36
CA PRO A 148 -7.86 -8.99 9.98
C PRO A 148 -9.35 -8.75 9.72
N ASP A 149 -9.83 -7.58 10.13
CA ASP A 149 -11.21 -7.12 9.93
C ASP A 149 -11.50 -6.81 8.43
N GLY A 150 -10.45 -6.67 7.62
CA GLY A 150 -10.53 -6.43 6.19
C GLY A 150 -9.16 -6.37 5.52
N PHE A 151 -9.18 -6.10 4.21
CA PHE A 151 -8.01 -6.03 3.35
C PHE A 151 -8.05 -4.77 2.48
N ILE A 152 -6.87 -4.28 2.12
CA ILE A 152 -6.69 -3.16 1.22
C ILE A 152 -5.87 -3.64 0.05
N HIS A 153 -6.38 -3.35 -1.13
CA HIS A 153 -5.76 -3.68 -2.41
C HIS A 153 -5.43 -2.38 -3.14
N MET A 154 -4.23 -2.32 -3.71
CA MET A 154 -3.78 -1.18 -4.50
C MET A 154 -2.81 -1.65 -5.58
N ILE A 155 -3.01 -1.22 -6.82
CA ILE A 155 -1.96 -1.29 -7.83
C ILE A 155 -1.08 -0.05 -7.66
N GLY A 156 0.22 -0.23 -7.53
CA GLY A 156 1.14 0.86 -7.27
C GLY A 156 2.57 0.64 -7.77
N LYS A 157 3.35 1.71 -7.74
CA LYS A 157 4.79 1.71 -7.97
C LYS A 157 5.51 2.21 -6.74
N VAL A 158 6.76 1.78 -6.55
CA VAL A 158 7.64 2.33 -5.52
C VAL A 158 7.86 3.82 -5.81
N ASN A 159 7.67 4.67 -4.81
CA ASN A 159 7.77 6.13 -4.94
C ASN A 159 8.93 6.73 -4.14
N ASN A 160 9.47 5.99 -3.16
CA ASN A 160 10.59 6.48 -2.38
C ASN A 160 11.93 6.05 -2.98
N ASP A 161 12.95 6.90 -2.85
CA ASP A 161 14.33 6.55 -3.19
C ASP A 161 14.84 5.46 -2.22
N LEU A 162 15.06 4.27 -2.78
CA LEU A 162 15.57 3.11 -2.06
C LEU A 162 17.08 2.92 -2.26
N GLU A 163 17.73 3.62 -3.19
CA GLU A 163 19.10 3.31 -3.60
C GLU A 163 20.08 3.45 -2.43
N GLN A 164 19.98 4.54 -1.68
CA GLN A 164 20.83 4.77 -0.50
C GLN A 164 20.58 3.74 0.62
N GLN A 165 19.33 3.30 0.80
CA GLN A 165 19.01 2.28 1.81
C GLN A 165 19.60 0.94 1.41
N LEU A 166 19.41 0.52 0.16
CA LEU A 166 19.79 -0.81 -0.32
C LEU A 166 21.30 -0.99 -0.54
N ASN A 167 22.07 0.09 -0.58
CA ASN A 167 23.54 0.00 -0.67
C ASN A 167 24.22 -0.28 0.68
N ASN A 168 23.51 -0.09 1.80
CA ASN A 168 24.07 -0.23 3.14
C ASN A 168 23.68 -1.53 3.87
N SER A 169 23.05 -2.50 3.19
CA SER A 169 22.54 -3.75 3.79
C SER A 169 21.75 -3.49 5.09
N PRO A 170 20.65 -2.73 5.02
CA PRO A 170 20.00 -2.19 6.19
C PRO A 170 19.26 -3.29 6.97
N ALA A 171 19.12 -3.11 8.28
CA ALA A 171 18.36 -4.02 9.14
C ALA A 171 16.85 -3.98 8.86
N SER A 172 16.36 -2.88 8.27
CA SER A 172 15.01 -2.76 7.77
C SER A 172 14.95 -1.89 6.51
N ILE A 173 13.95 -2.13 5.68
CA ILE A 173 13.70 -1.39 4.43
C ILE A 173 12.29 -0.83 4.50
N THR A 174 12.15 0.46 4.27
CA THR A 174 10.84 1.11 4.15
C THR A 174 10.53 1.26 2.68
N ILE A 175 9.46 0.64 2.20
CA ILE A 175 8.99 0.77 0.82
C ILE A 175 7.65 1.48 0.84
N THR A 176 7.54 2.59 0.11
CA THR A 176 6.29 3.32 -0.08
C THR A 176 5.83 3.17 -1.52
N PHE A 177 4.65 2.60 -1.68
CA PHE A 177 3.95 2.47 -2.94
C PHE A 177 2.94 3.59 -3.09
N VAL A 178 2.85 4.18 -4.28
CA VAL A 178 1.80 5.14 -4.66
C VAL A 178 0.89 4.52 -5.71
N SER A 179 -0.40 4.80 -5.61
CA SER A 179 -1.42 4.23 -6.49
C SER A 179 -1.21 4.61 -7.96
N TYR A 180 -1.42 3.63 -8.83
CA TYR A 180 -1.11 3.72 -10.25
C TYR A 180 -2.16 2.98 -11.08
N LYS A 181 -2.51 3.53 -12.24
CA LYS A 181 -3.36 2.87 -13.24
C LYS A 181 -2.62 1.74 -13.93
N ASN A 182 -3.38 0.75 -14.36
CA ASN A 182 -2.88 -0.32 -15.21
C ASN A 182 -3.86 -0.57 -16.35
N SER A 183 -3.39 -0.36 -17.57
CA SER A 183 -4.14 -0.61 -18.82
C SER A 183 -3.72 -1.90 -19.52
N GLY A 184 -2.67 -2.59 -19.04
CA GLY A 184 -2.18 -3.83 -19.62
C GLY A 184 -2.81 -5.09 -19.01
N LEU A 185 -3.37 -5.00 -17.81
CA LEU A 185 -4.14 -6.09 -17.21
C LEU A 185 -5.63 -5.95 -17.54
N GLU A 186 -6.31 -7.07 -17.72
CA GLU A 186 -7.76 -7.17 -17.76
C GLU A 186 -8.33 -7.49 -16.38
N ALA A 187 -9.62 -7.20 -16.18
CA ALA A 187 -10.28 -7.48 -14.90
C ALA A 187 -10.23 -8.97 -14.54
N THR A 188 -10.27 -9.86 -15.55
CA THR A 188 -10.18 -11.30 -15.36
C THR A 188 -8.90 -11.75 -14.68
N ASP A 189 -7.78 -11.07 -14.93
CA ASP A 189 -6.47 -11.41 -14.37
C ASP A 189 -6.43 -11.19 -12.85
N LEU A 190 -7.21 -10.22 -12.36
CA LEU A 190 -7.34 -9.91 -10.94
C LEU A 190 -8.40 -10.76 -10.22
N THR A 191 -9.34 -11.38 -10.95
CA THR A 191 -10.45 -12.17 -10.37
C THR A 191 -10.16 -13.67 -10.25
N ALA A 192 -8.92 -14.10 -10.51
CA ALA A 192 -8.55 -15.50 -10.41
C ALA A 192 -8.68 -16.03 -8.97
N VAL A 193 -9.35 -17.18 -8.80
CA VAL A 193 -9.60 -17.83 -7.48
C VAL A 193 -8.31 -18.18 -6.72
N SER A 194 -7.20 -18.34 -7.45
CA SER A 194 -5.88 -18.66 -6.91
C SER A 194 -4.95 -17.46 -6.79
N LEU A 195 -5.46 -16.22 -6.89
CA LEU A 195 -4.61 -15.03 -6.86
C LEU A 195 -3.77 -14.94 -5.58
N PHE A 196 -4.37 -15.24 -4.42
CA PHE A 196 -3.67 -15.19 -3.14
C PHE A 196 -3.43 -16.57 -2.58
N THR A 197 -2.19 -16.85 -2.18
CA THR A 197 -1.89 -18.02 -1.34
C THR A 197 -2.00 -17.67 0.14
N ALA A 198 -2.48 -18.60 0.96
CA ALA A 198 -2.65 -18.36 2.38
C ALA A 198 -1.30 -18.25 3.11
N ILE A 199 -1.23 -17.38 4.12
CA ILE A 199 -0.06 -17.22 4.99
C ILE A 199 -0.39 -17.58 6.44
N THR A 200 0.66 -17.89 7.19
CA THR A 200 0.64 -17.96 8.65
C THR A 200 1.22 -16.68 9.21
N TRP A 201 0.39 -15.81 9.80
CA TRP A 201 0.81 -14.56 10.40
C TRP A 201 1.48 -14.80 11.75
N LYS A 202 2.73 -14.33 11.89
CA LYS A 202 3.51 -14.42 13.12
C LYS A 202 3.14 -13.25 14.05
N LEU A 203 2.52 -13.55 15.18
CA LEU A 203 2.13 -12.54 16.19
C LEU A 203 3.19 -12.29 17.26
N GLY A 204 4.31 -13.02 17.20
CA GLY A 204 5.34 -13.00 18.23
C GLY A 204 4.95 -13.90 19.42
N GLY A 205 5.80 -14.89 19.70
CA GLY A 205 5.62 -15.86 20.78
C GLY A 205 5.08 -17.22 20.31
N THR A 206 5.56 -18.28 20.97
CA THR A 206 5.24 -19.66 20.62
C THR A 206 3.73 -19.93 20.71
N GLY A 207 3.13 -20.46 19.63
CA GLY A 207 1.72 -20.84 19.58
C GLY A 207 0.72 -19.69 19.48
N LYS A 208 1.17 -18.49 19.06
CA LYS A 208 0.30 -17.34 18.79
C LYS A 208 0.04 -17.09 17.32
N ASP A 209 0.69 -17.87 16.46
CA ASP A 209 0.56 -17.74 15.01
C ASP A 209 -0.86 -18.00 14.56
N ILE A 210 -1.28 -17.27 13.53
CA ILE A 210 -2.60 -17.39 12.93
C ILE A 210 -2.44 -17.94 11.53
N GLU A 211 -2.91 -19.15 11.33
CA GLU A 211 -2.87 -19.84 10.03
C GLU A 211 -4.05 -19.46 9.14
N GLY A 212 -3.89 -19.68 7.83
CA GLY A 212 -4.98 -19.56 6.87
C GLY A 212 -5.47 -18.13 6.65
N ILE A 213 -4.59 -17.13 6.84
CA ILE A 213 -4.90 -15.76 6.43
C ILE A 213 -4.79 -15.70 4.90
N LYS A 214 -5.89 -15.40 4.23
CA LYS A 214 -5.98 -15.15 2.79
C LYS A 214 -6.97 -14.00 2.57
N PRO A 215 -6.65 -13.00 1.72
CA PRO A 215 -7.65 -12.04 1.25
C PRO A 215 -8.81 -12.75 0.53
N PRO A 216 -10.03 -12.19 0.56
CA PRO A 216 -11.11 -12.68 -0.27
C PRO A 216 -10.76 -12.52 -1.75
N ASP A 217 -11.39 -13.32 -2.60
CA ASP A 217 -11.22 -13.19 -4.05
C ASP A 217 -11.79 -11.83 -4.51
N LEU A 218 -11.10 -11.16 -5.43
CA LEU A 218 -11.54 -9.86 -5.96
C LEU A 218 -12.75 -10.05 -6.87
N LEU A 219 -13.74 -9.18 -6.73
CA LEU A 219 -14.88 -9.12 -7.65
C LEU A 219 -14.51 -8.29 -8.89
N SER A 220 -15.19 -8.52 -10.02
CA SER A 220 -14.92 -7.79 -11.26
C SER A 220 -15.01 -6.27 -11.11
N THR A 221 -15.97 -5.78 -10.31
CA THR A 221 -16.11 -4.33 -10.04
C THR A 221 -14.93 -3.75 -9.24
N ASP A 222 -14.33 -4.55 -8.37
CA ASP A 222 -13.16 -4.15 -7.59
C ASP A 222 -11.91 -4.19 -8.47
N ALA A 223 -11.79 -5.21 -9.32
CA ALA A 223 -10.74 -5.31 -10.33
C ALA A 223 -10.75 -4.08 -11.28
N GLU A 224 -11.91 -3.72 -11.84
CA GLU A 224 -12.05 -2.53 -12.69
C GLU A 224 -11.60 -1.25 -11.98
N ARG A 225 -11.96 -1.07 -10.70
CA ARG A 225 -11.51 0.07 -9.89
C ARG A 225 -9.99 0.09 -9.72
N LEU A 226 -9.40 -1.06 -9.37
CA LEU A 226 -7.94 -1.19 -9.23
C LEU A 226 -7.20 -0.84 -10.54
N LEU A 227 -7.71 -1.27 -11.70
CA LEU A 227 -7.13 -0.96 -13.01
C LEU A 227 -7.17 0.56 -13.31
N THR A 228 -8.20 1.26 -12.85
CA THR A 228 -8.27 2.74 -12.92
C THR A 228 -7.45 3.47 -11.85
N GLY A 229 -6.67 2.73 -11.06
CA GLY A 229 -5.78 3.24 -10.03
C GLY A 229 -6.49 3.65 -8.73
N ASP A 230 -7.70 3.16 -8.48
CA ASP A 230 -8.35 3.30 -7.16
C ASP A 230 -7.71 2.37 -6.13
N VAL A 231 -7.94 2.70 -4.85
CA VAL A 231 -7.66 1.81 -3.72
C VAL A 231 -8.95 1.13 -3.31
N VAL A 232 -8.94 -0.21 -3.27
CA VAL A 232 -10.11 -1.00 -2.86
C VAL A 232 -9.92 -1.45 -1.43
N VAL A 233 -10.95 -1.23 -0.60
CA VAL A 233 -11.00 -1.68 0.79
C VAL A 233 -12.13 -2.69 0.92
N ILE A 234 -11.80 -3.93 1.25
CA ILE A 234 -12.76 -5.01 1.47
C ILE A 234 -12.86 -5.28 2.96
N THR A 235 -14.07 -5.24 3.51
CA THR A 235 -14.34 -5.56 4.91
C THR A 235 -14.85 -6.99 5.03
N ASN A 236 -14.20 -7.80 5.86
CA ASN A 236 -14.62 -9.18 6.13
C ASN A 236 -15.51 -9.29 7.38
N ILE A 237 -15.95 -8.15 7.93
CA ILE A 237 -16.92 -8.09 9.02
C ILE A 237 -18.30 -7.83 8.46
N THR A 238 -19.22 -8.74 8.73
CA THR A 238 -20.66 -8.47 8.65
C THR A 238 -21.08 -7.80 9.96
N TYR A 239 -21.66 -6.61 9.88
CA TYR A 239 -22.26 -5.92 11.02
C TYR A 239 -23.73 -6.35 11.13
N SER A 240 -24.17 -6.77 12.33
CA SER A 240 -25.56 -7.18 12.61
C SER A 240 -26.09 -6.47 13.83
#